data_AF-A0A2U1J950-F1
#
_entry.id   AF-A0A2U1J950-F1
#
_cell.length_a   1.000
_cell.length_b   1.000
_cell.length_c   1.000
_cell.angle_alpha   90.00
_cell.angle_beta   90.00
_cell.angle_gamma   90.00
#
_symmetry.space_group_name_H-M   'P 1'
#
loop_
_entity.id
_entity.type
_entity.pdbx_description
1 polymer ?
#
loop_
_entity_poly.entity_id
_entity_poly.type
_entity_poly.pdbx_seq_one_letter_code
_entity_poly.pdbx_strand_id
1 'polypeptide(L)'
;MNPTKEKSEMTEEELRLLEEEEFTTGPLSLLHFAVKNNSQILISCRNNHKLLARVKAFDRHCNMVLENVKEANVDRNSKSRKRCKEVKTCK
;
A
#
# COMPACT_ATOMS: atom_id res chain seq x y z
N MET A 1 -16.36 -24.69 -1.01
CA MET A 1 -15.00 -24.50 -0.46
C MET A 1 -14.40 -25.88 -0.33
N ASN A 2 -13.56 -26.26 -1.29
CA ASN A 2 -12.95 -27.60 -1.29
C ASN A 2 -11.68 -27.59 -0.44
N PRO A 3 -11.45 -28.61 0.40
CA PRO A 3 -10.32 -28.66 1.31
C PRO A 3 -9.03 -29.01 0.56
N THR A 4 -7.96 -28.28 0.88
CA THR A 4 -6.58 -28.75 0.94
C THR A 4 -6.10 -29.66 -0.20
N LYS A 5 -5.98 -29.12 -1.42
CA LYS A 5 -4.86 -29.55 -2.26
C LYS A 5 -3.61 -28.92 -1.65
N GLU A 6 -2.68 -29.74 -1.19
CA GLU A 6 -1.44 -29.21 -0.65
C GLU A 6 -0.69 -28.45 -1.74
N LYS A 7 -0.08 -27.31 -1.40
CA LYS A 7 0.68 -26.46 -2.34
C LYS A 7 1.84 -27.23 -3.03
N SER A 8 2.17 -28.42 -2.52
CA SER A 8 3.20 -29.34 -3.01
C SER A 8 2.80 -30.13 -4.25
N GLU A 9 1.49 -30.33 -4.53
CA GLU A 9 1.01 -31.17 -5.63
C GLU A 9 0.47 -30.36 -6.83
N MET A 10 0.40 -29.04 -6.70
CA MET A 10 -0.16 -28.16 -7.72
C MET A 10 0.87 -27.81 -8.79
N THR A 11 0.41 -27.71 -10.04
CA THR A 11 1.26 -27.27 -11.13
C THR A 11 1.62 -25.80 -10.97
N GLU A 12 2.76 -25.38 -11.53
CA GLU A 12 3.30 -24.03 -11.33
C GLU A 12 2.37 -22.92 -11.86
N GLU A 13 1.54 -23.24 -12.87
CA GLU A 13 0.52 -22.33 -13.40
C GLU A 13 -0.66 -22.16 -12.44
N GLU A 14 -1.14 -23.25 -11.85
CA GLU A 14 -2.23 -23.18 -10.89
C GLU A 14 -1.81 -22.47 -9.59
N LEU A 15 -0.54 -22.60 -9.21
CA LEU A 15 0.02 -21.87 -8.06
C LEU A 15 -0.03 -20.35 -8.28
N ARG A 16 0.30 -19.89 -9.50
CA ARG A 16 0.25 -18.46 -9.86
C ARG A 16 -1.17 -17.92 -9.86
N LEU A 17 -2.11 -18.69 -10.40
CA LEU A 17 -3.54 -18.33 -10.39
C LEU A 17 -4.08 -18.21 -8.96
N LEU A 18 -3.75 -19.17 -8.09
CA LEU A 18 -4.10 -19.10 -6.67
C LEU A 18 -3.52 -17.87 -5.98
N GLU A 19 -2.27 -17.52 -6.27
CA GLU A 19 -1.63 -16.32 -5.72
C GLU A 19 -2.34 -15.04 -6.21
N GLU A 20 -2.70 -14.97 -7.49
CA GLU A 20 -3.48 -13.85 -8.05
C GLU A 20 -4.88 -13.73 -7.44
N GLU A 21 -5.56 -14.85 -7.21
CA GLU A 21 -6.85 -14.90 -6.49
C GLU A 21 -6.70 -14.47 -5.03
N GLU A 22 -5.65 -14.91 -4.34
CA GLU A 22 -5.33 -14.47 -2.97
C GLU A 22 -5.05 -12.96 -2.91
N PHE A 23 -4.37 -12.41 -3.93
CA PHE A 23 -4.11 -10.97 -4.01
C PHE A 23 -5.34 -10.14 -4.30
N THR A 24 -6.25 -10.64 -5.14
CA THR A 24 -7.46 -9.90 -5.53
C THR A 24 -8.55 -9.94 -4.47
N THR A 25 -8.69 -11.06 -3.77
CA THR A 25 -9.77 -11.28 -2.78
C THR A 25 -9.33 -11.10 -1.33
N GLY A 26 -8.02 -11.00 -1.07
CA GLY A 26 -7.45 -10.89 0.27
C GLY A 26 -7.20 -9.46 0.78
N PRO A 27 -6.56 -9.32 1.96
CA PRO A 27 -6.23 -8.01 2.54
C PRO A 27 -5.22 -7.21 1.70
N LEU A 28 -4.44 -7.88 0.83
CA LEU A 28 -3.50 -7.25 -0.10
C LEU A 28 -4.20 -6.64 -1.33
N SER A 29 -5.50 -6.85 -1.50
CA SER A 29 -6.30 -6.28 -2.60
C SER A 29 -6.24 -4.76 -2.67
N LEU A 30 -6.07 -4.10 -1.52
CA LEU A 30 -5.89 -2.65 -1.45
C LEU A 30 -4.60 -2.21 -2.17
N LEU A 31 -3.53 -2.99 -2.07
CA LEU A 31 -2.28 -2.73 -2.77
C LEU A 31 -2.39 -3.03 -4.26
N HIS A 32 -3.09 -4.11 -4.61
CA HIS A 32 -3.41 -4.43 -6.01
C HIS A 32 -4.20 -3.28 -6.68
N PHE A 33 -5.21 -2.74 -5.99
CA PHE A 33 -5.95 -1.57 -6.45
C PHE A 33 -5.07 -0.31 -6.52
N ALA A 34 -4.16 -0.12 -5.55
CA ALA A 34 -3.24 1.02 -5.55
C ALA A 34 -2.28 1.00 -6.74
N VAL A 35 -1.78 -0.17 -7.15
CA VAL A 35 -0.96 -0.34 -8.36
C VAL A 35 -1.79 -0.07 -9.61
N LYS A 36 -2.98 -0.68 -9.74
CA LYS A 36 -3.84 -0.54 -10.91
C LYS A 36 -4.29 0.90 -11.18
N ASN A 37 -4.60 1.64 -10.13
CA ASN A 37 -5.04 3.04 -10.24
C ASN A 37 -3.90 4.04 -10.05
N ASN A 38 -2.67 3.54 -9.90
CA ASN A 38 -1.50 4.33 -9.54
C ASN A 38 -1.78 5.30 -8.37
N SER A 39 -2.59 4.90 -7.39
CA SER A 39 -3.05 5.77 -6.31
C SER A 39 -1.89 6.11 -5.36
N GLN A 40 -1.94 7.32 -4.78
CA GLN A 40 -0.95 7.71 -3.78
C GLN A 40 -1.29 7.07 -2.44
N ILE A 41 -0.31 6.40 -1.86
CA ILE A 41 -0.45 5.74 -0.55
C ILE A 41 0.50 6.36 0.47
N LEU A 42 0.09 6.29 1.74
CA LEU A 42 0.89 6.65 2.89
C LEU A 42 1.33 5.37 3.60
N ILE A 43 2.64 5.12 3.65
CA ILE A 43 3.23 3.96 4.32
C ILE A 43 3.82 4.44 5.64
N SER A 44 3.42 3.80 6.74
CA SER A 44 4.05 4.02 8.05
C SER A 44 5.14 2.99 8.26
N CYS A 45 6.38 3.43 8.40
CA CYS A 45 7.53 2.57 8.66
C CYS A 45 7.76 2.41 10.17
N ARG A 46 8.46 1.33 10.56
CA ARG A 46 8.77 1.00 11.97
C ARG A 46 9.69 2.02 12.65
N ASN A 47 10.49 2.74 11.88
CA ASN A 47 11.37 3.80 12.33
C ASN A 47 10.64 5.12 12.63
N ASN A 48 9.29 5.15 12.62
CA ASN A 48 8.45 6.34 12.74
C ASN A 48 8.55 7.31 11.55
N HIS A 49 9.14 6.88 10.43
CA HIS A 49 9.07 7.62 9.18
C HIS A 49 7.76 7.30 8.46
N LYS A 50 7.19 8.30 7.79
CA LYS A 50 6.03 8.11 6.92
C LYS A 50 6.43 8.40 5.48
N LEU A 51 6.15 7.47 4.58
CA LEU A 51 6.45 7.60 3.16
C LEU A 51 5.15 7.88 2.40
N LEU A 52 5.11 8.98 1.66
CA LEU A 52 4.09 9.23 0.65
C LEU A 52 4.64 8.80 -0.70
N ALA A 53 4.07 7.76 -1.29
CA ALA A 53 4.59 7.17 -2.52
C ALA A 53 3.47 6.58 -3.39
N ARG A 54 3.81 6.24 -4.64
CA ARG A 54 2.97 5.40 -5.51
C ARG A 54 3.65 4.05 -5.64
N VAL A 55 2.87 2.97 -5.54
CA VAL A 55 3.38 1.61 -5.69
C VAL A 55 3.39 1.24 -7.16
N LYS A 56 4.51 0.68 -7.63
CA LYS A 56 4.64 0.15 -8.98
C LYS A 56 4.47 -1.36 -9.04
N ALA A 57 5.02 -2.05 -8.06
CA ALA A 57 4.90 -3.50 -7.88
C ALA A 57 4.90 -3.84 -6.39
N PHE A 58 4.29 -4.96 -6.03
CA PHE A 58 4.25 -5.49 -4.67
C PHE A 58 4.45 -7.01 -4.70
N ASP A 59 4.91 -7.57 -3.59
CA ASP A 59 5.15 -9.00 -3.38
C ASP A 59 4.25 -9.54 -2.26
N ARG A 60 4.18 -10.88 -2.12
CA ARG A 60 3.55 -11.59 -1.00
C ARG A 60 4.10 -11.18 0.37
N HIS A 61 5.38 -10.81 0.44
CA HIS A 61 6.02 -10.34 1.67
C HIS A 61 5.78 -8.85 1.96
N CYS A 62 4.93 -8.18 1.18
CA CYS A 62 4.74 -6.73 1.22
C CYS A 62 6.02 -5.94 0.86
N ASN A 63 6.99 -6.57 0.20
CA ASN A 63 8.09 -5.84 -0.43
C ASN A 63 7.50 -5.03 -1.58
N MET A 64 7.79 -3.72 -1.61
CA MET A 64 7.20 -2.79 -2.57
C MET A 64 8.28 -2.10 -3.40
N VAL A 65 8.00 -1.95 -4.69
CA VAL A 65 8.73 -1.04 -5.57
C VAL A 65 7.95 0.26 -5.63
N LEU A 66 8.57 1.36 -5.21
CA LEU A 66 7.91 2.66 -5.06
C LEU A 66 8.45 3.68 -6.07
N GLU A 67 7.57 4.51 -6.60
CA GLU A 67 7.88 5.66 -7.46
C GLU A 67 7.51 6.96 -6.73
N ASN A 68 8.26 8.04 -6.96
CA ASN A 68 8.01 9.38 -6.42
C ASN A 68 7.84 9.41 -4.89
N VAL A 69 8.79 8.80 -4.18
CA VAL A 69 8.76 8.69 -2.72
C VAL A 69 9.08 10.02 -2.07
N LYS A 70 8.21 10.47 -1.16
CA LYS A 70 8.46 11.60 -0.27
C LYS A 70 8.45 11.14 1.18
N GLU A 71 9.56 11.32 1.86
CA GLU A 71 9.69 10.98 3.28
C GLU A 71 9.24 12.15 4.15
N ALA A 72 8.44 11.83 5.19
CA ALA A 72 8.01 12.78 6.21
C ALA A 72 8.44 12.25 7.59
N ASN A 73 9.37 12.97 8.22
CA ASN A 73 9.83 12.69 9.57
C ASN A 73 8.96 13.50 10.53
N VAL A 74 8.30 12.81 11.46
CA VAL A 74 7.59 13.49 12.55
C VAL A 74 8.61 13.78 13.64
N ASP A 75 9.43 14.80 13.43
CA ASP A 75 10.15 15.40 14.55
C ASP A 75 9.08 15.96 15.49
N ARG A 76 9.02 15.42 16.71
CA ARG A 76 8.11 15.87 17.79
C ARG A 76 8.27 17.36 18.13
N ASN A 77 9.19 18.07 17.47
CA ASN A 77 9.62 19.42 17.82
C ASN A 77 8.99 20.56 17.01
N SER A 78 8.08 20.31 16.05
CA SER A 78 7.36 21.41 15.39
C SER A 78 6.03 21.72 16.09
N LYS A 79 6.11 22.17 17.35
CA LYS A 79 5.14 23.18 17.79
C LYS A 79 5.37 24.40 16.90
N SER A 80 4.35 24.79 16.15
CA SER A 80 4.22 25.99 15.33
C SER A 80 4.29 25.82 13.80
N ARG A 81 3.29 26.45 13.15
CA ARG A 81 3.13 26.83 11.73
C ARG A 81 2.38 25.78 10.89
N LYS A 82 1.18 26.04 10.36
CA LYS A 82 0.50 27.30 10.01
C LYS A 82 -1.02 27.19 10.24
N ARG A 83 -1.62 28.30 10.67
CA ARG A 83 -3.07 28.53 10.71
C ARG A 83 -3.73 28.06 9.42
N CYS A 84 -4.83 27.31 9.55
CA CYS A 84 -5.87 27.31 8.52
C CYS A 84 -6.24 28.77 8.24
N LYS A 85 -6.04 29.23 7.00
CA LYS A 85 -6.73 30.44 6.57
C LYS A 85 -8.18 30.02 6.36
N GLU A 86 -9.04 30.58 7.19
CA GLU A 86 -10.48 30.50 7.07
C GLU A 86 -10.88 30.98 5.66
N VAL A 87 -11.59 30.12 4.91
CA VAL A 87 -12.21 30.50 3.64
C VAL A 87 -13.42 31.36 4.01
N LYS A 88 -13.34 32.67 3.78
CA LYS A 88 -14.52 33.54 3.86
C LYS A 88 -15.48 33.12 2.74
N THR A 89 -16.57 32.46 3.09
CA THR A 89 -17.76 32.39 2.24
C THR A 89 -18.38 33.78 2.18
N CYS A 90 -18.39 34.39 0.99
CA CYS A 90 -19.25 35.55 0.74
C CYS A 90 -20.70 35.07 0.66
N LYS A 91 -21.56 35.68 1.46
CA LYS A 91 -23.01 35.72 1.24
C LYS A 91 -23.33 36.60 0.04
#